data_AF-A0A357IYY4-F1
#
_entry.id   AF-A0A357IYY4-F1
#
_cell.length_a   1.000
_cell.length_b   1.000
_cell.length_c   1.000
_cell.angle_alpha   90.00
_cell.angle_beta   90.00
_cell.angle_gamma   90.00
#
_symmetry.space_group_name_H-M   'P 1'
#
loop_
_entity.id
_entity.type
_entity.pdbx_description
1 polymer ?
#
loop_
_entity_poly.entity_id
_entity_poly.type
_entity_poly.pdbx_seq_one_letter_code
_entity_poly.pdbx_strand_id
1 'polypeptide(L)'
;MAGILPGSEGSFSSIVGVRSLFESDYALLAGWVHYLAFDLFVGTQIMKAARAHGVSVLILLPIWFFTFMFGPVGYLLWRILRPLVLKADNEVAA
;
A
#
# COMPACT_ATOMS: atom_id res chain seq x y z
N MET A 1 9.06 4.92 29.39
CA MET A 1 8.69 3.50 29.49
C MET A 1 9.42 2.75 28.39
N ALA A 2 10.16 1.72 28.79
CA ALA A 2 11.21 1.05 28.01
C ALA A 2 10.65 0.15 26.90
N GLY A 3 11.32 0.16 25.74
CA GLY A 3 11.13 -0.82 24.67
C GLY A 3 11.69 -2.18 25.07
N ILE A 4 11.03 -3.23 24.56
CA ILE A 4 11.07 -4.63 25.02
C ILE A 4 12.38 -5.40 24.69
N LEU A 5 13.46 -4.75 24.25
CA LEU A 5 14.71 -5.45 23.92
C LEU A 5 15.96 -4.75 24.50
N PRO A 6 16.84 -5.47 25.24
CA PRO A 6 18.09 -4.91 25.71
C PRO A 6 19.01 -4.65 24.51
N GLY A 7 19.20 -3.37 24.17
CA GLY A 7 20.07 -2.91 23.07
C GLY A 7 19.38 -2.02 22.01
N SER A 8 18.06 -1.79 22.07
CA SER A 8 17.42 -0.81 21.18
C SER A 8 17.49 0.60 21.79
N GLU A 9 18.55 1.35 21.49
CA GLU A 9 18.61 2.82 21.73
C GLU A 9 17.66 3.60 20.80
N GLY A 10 16.91 2.89 19.96
CA GLY A 10 15.90 3.43 19.08
C GLY A 10 14.64 3.89 19.80
N SER A 11 14.20 5.13 19.54
CA SER A 11 12.96 5.69 20.07
C SER A 11 12.20 6.45 18.99
N PHE A 12 10.88 6.21 18.86
CA PHE A 12 10.00 6.99 17.97
C PHE A 12 9.63 8.38 18.52
N SER A 13 10.06 8.72 19.73
CA SER A 13 9.72 10.00 20.38
C SER A 13 10.65 11.16 19.97
N SER A 14 11.73 10.89 19.25
CA SER A 14 12.66 11.92 18.77
C SER A 14 13.23 11.54 17.40
N ILE A 15 13.57 12.54 16.57
CA ILE A 15 14.14 12.30 15.24
C ILE A 15 15.48 11.54 15.31
N VAL A 16 16.24 11.75 16.39
CA VAL A 16 17.50 11.06 16.67
C VAL A 16 17.26 9.58 16.97
N GLY A 17 16.26 9.27 17.80
CA GLY A 17 15.89 7.88 18.10
C GLY A 17 15.33 7.14 16.89
N VAL A 18 14.59 7.82 16.02
CA VAL A 18 14.13 7.25 14.74
C VAL A 18 15.33 6.98 13.83
N ARG A 19 16.27 7.92 13.72
CA ARG A 19 17.48 7.74 12.91
C ARG A 19 18.32 6.55 13.38
N SER A 20 18.43 6.32 14.70
CA SER A 20 19.12 5.16 15.27
C SER A 20 18.42 3.82 14.92
N LEU A 21 17.08 3.79 14.83
CA LEU A 21 16.35 2.60 14.35
C LEU A 21 16.63 2.29 12.89
N PHE A 22 16.93 3.30 12.07
CA PHE A 22 17.23 3.18 10.64
C PHE A 22 18.72 3.21 10.31
N GLU A 23 19.60 3.17 11.33
CA GLU A 23 21.06 3.15 11.16
C GLU A 23 21.54 1.78 10.66
N SER A 24 20.74 0.73 10.87
CA SER A 24 21.01 -0.60 10.34
C SER A 24 20.48 -0.74 8.91
N ASP A 25 21.38 -1.08 7.97
CA ASP A 25 21.03 -1.40 6.58
C ASP A 25 19.95 -2.49 6.48
N TYR A 26 19.95 -3.44 7.41
CA TYR A 26 18.94 -4.49 7.49
C TYR A 26 17.57 -3.96 7.90
N ALA A 27 17.51 -3.02 8.84
CA ALA A 27 16.26 -2.38 9.26
C ALA A 27 15.68 -1.50 8.14
N LEU A 28 16.55 -0.78 7.41
CA LEU A 28 16.17 0.00 6.24
C LEU A 28 15.61 -0.91 5.13
N LEU A 29 16.30 -2.01 4.83
CA LEU A 29 15.84 -3.02 3.87
C LEU A 29 14.50 -3.62 4.27
N ALA A 30 14.34 -4.02 5.54
CA ALA A 30 13.09 -4.58 6.05
C ALA A 30 11.93 -3.58 5.91
N GLY A 31 12.17 -2.29 6.16
CA GLY A 31 11.20 -1.23 5.92
C GLY A 31 10.77 -1.13 4.45
N TRP A 32 11.74 -1.14 3.53
CA TRP A 32 11.46 -1.11 2.08
C TRP A 32 10.71 -2.34 1.60
N VAL A 33 11.15 -3.54 2.01
CA VAL A 33 10.49 -4.80 1.66
C VAL A 33 9.06 -4.81 2.20
N HIS A 34 8.84 -4.27 3.40
CA HIS A 34 7.49 -4.16 3.97
C HIS A 34 6.57 -3.29 3.11
N TYR A 35 7.03 -2.12 2.65
CA TYR A 35 6.24 -1.27 1.73
C TYR A 35 5.94 -1.97 0.42
N LEU A 36 6.94 -2.57 -0.23
CA LEU A 36 6.75 -3.29 -1.49
C LEU A 36 5.79 -4.49 -1.35
N ALA A 37 5.91 -5.24 -0.25
CA ALA A 37 5.02 -6.37 0.03
C ALA A 37 3.57 -5.90 0.22
N PHE A 38 3.37 -4.78 0.89
CA PHE A 38 2.05 -4.17 1.06
C PHE A 38 1.47 -3.70 -0.28
N ASP A 39 2.24 -3.00 -1.10
CA ASP A 39 1.79 -2.50 -2.40
C ASP A 39 1.39 -3.64 -3.36
N LEU A 40 2.18 -4.71 -3.39
CA LEU A 40 1.87 -5.93 -4.16
C LEU A 40 0.63 -6.64 -3.64
N PHE A 41 0.46 -6.72 -2.32
CA PHE A 41 -0.73 -7.31 -1.70
C PHE A 41 -1.99 -6.54 -2.11
N VAL A 42 -2.00 -5.21 -1.97
CA VAL A 42 -3.15 -4.37 -2.36
C VAL A 42 -3.39 -4.44 -3.86
N GLY A 43 -2.34 -4.32 -4.69
CA GLY A 43 -2.45 -4.42 -6.15
C GLY A 43 -3.08 -5.74 -6.62
N THR A 44 -2.72 -6.86 -5.98
CA THR A 44 -3.30 -8.18 -6.26
C THR A 44 -4.79 -8.24 -5.93
N GLN A 45 -5.20 -7.64 -4.81
CA GLN A 45 -6.61 -7.61 -4.40
C GLN A 45 -7.47 -6.76 -5.36
N ILE A 46 -6.92 -5.63 -5.83
CA ILE A 46 -7.54 -4.79 -6.86
C ILE A 46 -7.68 -5.57 -8.17
N MET A 47 -6.63 -6.28 -8.60
CA MET A 47 -6.67 -7.08 -9.83
C MET A 47 -7.75 -8.16 -9.78
N LYS A 48 -7.82 -8.90 -8.67
CA LYS A 48 -8.82 -9.95 -8.45
C LYS A 48 -10.24 -9.39 -8.57
N ALA A 49 -10.50 -8.25 -7.93
CA ALA A 49 -11.81 -7.66 -7.93
C ALA A 49 -12.19 -7.09 -9.31
N ALA A 50 -11.25 -6.48 -10.02
CA ALA A 50 -11.48 -5.97 -11.36
C ALA A 50 -11.70 -7.09 -12.39
N ARG A 51 -10.96 -8.20 -12.28
CA ARG A 51 -11.18 -9.40 -13.11
C ARG A 51 -12.55 -10.04 -12.87
N ALA A 52 -13.06 -9.99 -11.64
CA ALA A 52 -14.39 -10.49 -11.30
C ALA A 52 -15.54 -9.67 -11.94
N HIS A 53 -15.28 -8.43 -12.34
CA HIS A 53 -16.29 -7.52 -12.91
C HIS A 53 -16.05 -7.18 -14.38
N GLY A 54 -14.99 -7.73 -15.01
CA GLY A 54 -14.72 -7.49 -16.43
C GLY A 54 -14.07 -6.13 -16.74
N VAL A 55 -13.59 -5.42 -15.73
CA VAL A 55 -12.97 -4.10 -15.87
C VAL A 55 -11.68 -4.20 -16.71
N SER A 56 -11.53 -3.28 -17.66
CA SER A 56 -10.34 -3.20 -18.53
C SER A 56 -9.06 -2.89 -17.75
N VAL A 57 -7.99 -3.61 -18.09
CA VAL A 57 -6.64 -3.42 -17.51
C VAL A 57 -6.11 -1.99 -17.72
N LEU A 58 -6.58 -1.27 -18.74
CA LEU A 58 -6.20 0.12 -18.98
C LEU A 58 -6.66 1.09 -17.88
N ILE A 59 -7.81 0.84 -17.25
CA ILE A 59 -8.34 1.67 -16.15
C ILE A 59 -7.63 1.31 -14.83
N LEU A 60 -7.21 0.05 -14.68
CA LEU A 60 -6.43 -0.45 -13.55
C LEU A 60 -5.03 0.13 -13.48
N LEU A 61 -4.42 0.41 -14.62
CA LEU A 61 -3.03 0.86 -14.73
C LEU A 61 -2.73 2.14 -13.92
N PRO A 62 -3.51 3.23 -14.01
CA PRO A 62 -3.33 4.40 -13.15
C PRO A 62 -3.63 4.10 -11.67
N ILE A 63 -4.61 3.24 -11.37
CA ILE A 63 -4.96 2.87 -9.98
C ILE A 63 -3.81 2.08 -9.32
N TRP A 64 -3.18 1.16 -10.05
CA TRP A 64 -1.99 0.45 -9.57
C TRP A 64 -0.80 1.38 -9.39
N PHE A 65 -0.60 2.35 -10.29
CA PHE A 65 0.44 3.36 -10.12
C PHE A 65 0.26 4.17 -8.82
N PHE A 66 -0.96 4.64 -8.55
CA PHE A 66 -1.25 5.34 -7.29
C PHE A 66 -1.17 4.43 -6.06
N THR A 67 -1.48 3.13 -6.21
CA THR A 67 -1.32 2.15 -5.13
C THR A 67 0.15 1.92 -4.81
N PHE A 68 1.03 1.88 -5.81
CA PHE A 68 2.48 1.73 -5.62
C PHE A 68 3.14 3.00 -5.06
N MET A 69 2.63 4.18 -5.40
CA MET A 69 3.21 5.45 -4.95
C MET A 69 2.74 5.86 -3.54
N PHE A 70 1.52 5.47 -3.16
CA PHE A 70 0.88 5.91 -1.92
C PHE A 70 0.18 4.75 -1.19
N GLY A 71 0.77 3.55 -1.12
CA GLY A 71 0.28 2.34 -0.43
C GLY A 71 -1.13 2.40 0.20
N PRO A 72 -1.31 3.01 1.39
CA PRO A 72 -2.60 3.08 2.08
C PRO A 72 -3.69 3.87 1.32
N VAL A 73 -3.30 4.88 0.55
CA VAL A 73 -4.17 5.68 -0.32
C VAL A 73 -4.72 4.83 -1.46
N GLY A 74 -3.96 3.87 -1.99
CA GLY A 74 -4.45 2.94 -3.03
C GLY A 74 -5.62 2.09 -2.56
N TYR A 75 -5.55 1.57 -1.32
CA TYR A 75 -6.65 0.82 -0.72
C TYR A 75 -7.88 1.70 -0.44
N LEU A 76 -7.68 2.93 0.06
CA LEU A 76 -8.74 3.92 0.26
C LEU A 76 -9.41 4.32 -1.05
N LEU A 77 -8.62 4.57 -2.11
CA LEU A 77 -9.11 4.87 -3.45
C LEU A 77 -9.95 3.70 -3.97
N TRP A 78 -9.47 2.46 -3.86
CA TRP A 78 -10.25 1.29 -4.27
C TRP A 78 -11.59 1.23 -3.54
N ARG A 79 -11.61 1.49 -2.23
CA ARG A 79 -12.85 1.46 -1.45
C ARG A 79 -13.86 2.53 -1.86
N ILE A 80 -13.39 3.72 -2.26
CA ILE A 80 -14.22 4.84 -2.72
C ILE A 80 -14.65 4.65 -4.18
N LEU A 81 -13.76 4.16 -5.04
CA LEU A 81 -14.00 3.95 -6.46
C LEU A 81 -14.81 2.69 -6.74
N ARG A 82 -14.80 1.68 -5.87
CA ARG A 82 -15.57 0.44 -6.04
C ARG A 82 -17.03 0.69 -6.45
N PRO A 83 -17.85 1.50 -5.76
CA PRO A 83 -19.23 1.75 -6.20
C PRO A 83 -19.34 2.50 -7.55
N LEU A 84 -18.37 3.35 -7.88
CA LEU A 84 -18.38 4.15 -9.12
C LEU A 84 -17.94 3.33 -10.33
N VAL A 85 -16.91 2.49 -10.18
CA VAL A 85 -16.40 1.62 -11.24
C VAL A 85 -17.43 0.53 -11.57
N LEU A 86 -18.06 -0.05 -10.56
CA LEU A 86 -19.15 -1.02 -10.78
C LEU A 86 -20.38 -0.42 -11.45
N LYS A 87 -20.65 0.87 -11.20
CA LYS A 87 -21.73 1.60 -11.88
C LYS A 87 -21.37 1.95 -13.31
N ALA A 88 -20.14 2.38 -13.56
CA ALA A 88 -19.65 2.71 -14.90
C ALA A 88 -19.65 1.50 -15.84
N ASP A 89 -19.29 0.30 -15.36
CA ASP A 89 -19.40 -0.92 -16.17
C ASP A 89 -20.85 -1.23 -16.58
N ASN A 90 -21.83 -1.03 -15.68
CA ASN A 90 -23.25 -1.20 -16.01
C ASN A 90 -23.76 -0.17 -17.03
N GLU A 91 -23.22 1.05 -17.03
CA GLU A 91 -23.57 2.10 -18.00
C GLU A 91 -22.87 1.91 -19.36
N VAL A 92 -21.69 1.29 -19.39
CA VAL A 92 -20.96 0.97 -20.63
C VAL A 92 -21.49 -0.31 -21.29
N ALA A 93 -22.11 -1.21 -20.51
CA ALA A 93 -22.73 -2.45 -21.01
C ALA A 93 -24.19 -2.27 -21.48
N ALA A 94 -24.78 -1.08 -21.35
CA ALA A 94 -26.15 -0.73 -21.78
C ALA A 94 -26.14 0.06 -23.10
#